data_AF-A0A519HT98-F1
#
_entry.id   AF-A0A519HT98-F1
#
_cell.length_a   1.000
_cell.length_b   1.000
_cell.length_c   1.000
_cell.angle_alpha   90.00
_cell.angle_beta   90.00
_cell.angle_gamma   90.00
#
_symmetry.space_group_name_H-M   'P 1'
#
loop_
_entity.id
_entity.type
_entity.pdbx_description
1 polymer ?
#
loop_
_entity_poly.entity_id
_entity_poly.type
_entity_poly.pdbx_seq_one_letter_code
_entity_poly.pdbx_strand_id
1 'polypeptide(L)'
;MSRTFVVALTALTLVACKPADQPPPAEPAAPAPVAPASAPQPLAPMSWKAMQDRYQQVDVEPADPLEALEYRAVTCAYFSSEIGGDNPEREQFLNAQIDKHRCEDALTAEVRAMRAARSDESDVVARLDTILAANE
;
A
#
# COMPACT_ATOMS: atom_id res chain seq x y z
N MET A 1 24.01 23.47 -27.64
CA MET A 1 25.29 22.77 -27.36
C MET A 1 25.04 21.76 -26.25
N SER A 2 25.72 20.62 -26.36
CA SER A 2 25.40 19.33 -25.75
C SER A 2 26.08 19.11 -24.38
N ARG A 3 25.56 18.13 -23.62
CA ARG A 3 26.20 17.36 -22.52
C ARG A 3 26.17 18.03 -21.13
N THR A 4 26.00 17.33 -19.99
CA THR A 4 26.45 15.96 -19.65
C THR A 4 25.73 15.48 -18.38
N PHE A 5 25.38 14.19 -18.32
CA PHE A 5 25.10 13.45 -17.07
C PHE A 5 26.39 13.29 -16.26
N VAL A 6 26.36 13.51 -14.95
CA VAL A 6 27.38 12.94 -14.03
C VAL A 6 26.69 12.49 -12.74
N VAL A 7 26.68 11.17 -12.57
CA VAL A 7 26.49 10.44 -11.32
C VAL A 7 27.69 10.76 -10.42
N ALA A 8 27.46 11.25 -9.21
CA ALA A 8 28.52 11.39 -8.20
C ALA A 8 28.11 10.65 -6.93
N LEU A 9 28.46 9.36 -6.92
CA LEU A 9 28.63 8.54 -5.73
C LEU A 9 30.01 8.85 -5.15
N THR A 10 30.10 9.36 -3.92
CA THR A 10 31.22 9.18 -2.94
C THR A 10 30.91 10.06 -1.72
N ALA A 11 30.37 9.52 -0.62
CA ALA A 11 31.06 8.76 0.43
C ALA A 11 32.17 9.56 1.14
N LEU A 12 31.91 9.84 2.43
CA LEU A 12 32.85 9.92 3.56
C LEU A 12 33.92 11.02 3.54
N THR A 13 34.33 11.68 4.62
CA THR A 13 33.93 11.85 6.03
C THR A 13 34.96 12.82 6.61
N LEU A 14 34.51 13.69 7.52
CA LEU A 14 35.24 14.22 8.70
C LEU A 14 36.50 15.07 8.41
N VAL A 15 36.63 16.25 9.02
CA VAL A 15 37.40 16.48 10.28
C VAL A 15 37.18 17.98 10.56
N ALA A 16 36.76 18.44 11.73
CA ALA A 16 37.61 18.50 12.91
C ALA A 16 36.82 18.88 14.17
N CYS A 17 37.03 18.14 15.26
CA CYS A 17 37.48 18.65 16.55
C CYS A 17 37.54 17.41 17.46
N LYS A 18 38.65 17.13 18.16
CA LYS A 18 39.18 17.94 19.27
C LYS A 18 40.40 17.21 19.88
N PRO A 19 41.34 17.85 20.60
CA PRO A 19 42.33 17.12 21.38
C PRO A 19 41.98 17.08 22.88
N ALA A 20 42.06 15.89 23.50
CA ALA A 20 42.53 15.61 24.86
C ALA A 20 42.29 14.12 25.21
N ASP A 21 43.27 13.51 25.88
CA ASP A 21 43.52 12.09 26.21
C ASP A 21 42.35 11.17 26.69
N GLN A 22 42.51 9.86 26.35
CA GLN A 22 42.01 8.61 27.01
C GLN A 22 40.60 8.10 26.62
N PRO A 23 40.31 6.76 26.43
CA PRO A 23 41.10 5.50 26.33
C PRO A 23 41.24 4.99 24.85
N PRO A 24 41.90 3.84 24.55
CA PRO A 24 41.95 3.30 23.17
C PRO A 24 40.54 3.19 22.57
N PRO A 25 40.36 3.48 21.26
CA PRO A 25 39.05 3.41 20.64
C PRO A 25 38.51 2.00 20.84
N ALA A 26 37.32 1.91 21.44
CA ALA A 26 36.53 0.71 21.35
C ALA A 26 36.50 0.31 19.87
N GLU A 27 36.92 -0.92 19.57
CA GLU A 27 36.63 -1.58 18.30
C GLU A 27 35.21 -1.18 17.88
N PRO A 28 34.96 -0.85 16.60
CA PRO A 28 33.60 -0.61 16.15
C PRO A 28 32.78 -1.82 16.57
N ALA A 29 31.97 -1.66 17.61
CA ALA A 29 31.04 -2.69 18.00
C ALA A 29 30.25 -2.98 16.73
N ALA A 30 30.34 -4.22 16.27
CA ALA A 30 29.57 -4.70 15.14
C ALA A 30 28.15 -4.13 15.28
N PRO A 31 27.56 -3.58 14.21
CA PRO A 31 26.23 -3.00 14.28
C PRO A 31 25.35 -4.00 15.04
N ALA A 32 24.80 -3.53 16.17
CA ALA A 32 23.94 -4.35 17.00
C ALA A 32 22.93 -5.00 16.06
N PRO A 33 22.68 -6.32 16.17
CA PRO A 33 21.73 -6.99 15.30
C PRO A 33 20.44 -6.19 15.38
N VAL A 34 20.10 -5.53 14.28
CA VAL A 34 18.82 -4.85 14.14
C VAL A 34 17.82 -5.97 14.36
N ALA A 35 17.11 -5.91 15.49
CA ALA A 35 16.04 -6.86 15.75
C ALA A 35 15.19 -6.89 14.49
N PRO A 36 14.91 -8.08 13.92
CA PRO A 36 14.11 -8.15 12.71
C PRO A 36 12.86 -7.32 12.95
N ALA A 37 12.65 -6.30 12.12
CA ALA A 37 11.41 -5.56 12.11
C ALA A 37 10.32 -6.63 12.08
N SER A 38 9.47 -6.65 13.11
CA SER A 38 8.39 -7.61 13.17
C SER A 38 7.69 -7.57 11.83
N ALA A 39 7.65 -8.71 11.12
CA ALA A 39 6.91 -8.80 9.88
C ALA A 39 5.52 -8.19 10.14
N PRO A 40 5.00 -7.31 9.26
CA PRO A 40 3.65 -6.78 9.40
C PRO A 40 2.75 -7.95 9.74
N GLN A 41 2.16 -7.92 10.93
CA GLN A 41 1.30 -9.03 11.34
C GLN A 41 0.21 -9.15 10.28
N PRO A 42 -0.11 -10.36 9.80
CA PRO A 42 -1.24 -10.57 8.91
C PRO A 42 -2.45 -9.91 9.56
N LEU A 43 -2.99 -8.88 8.92
CA LEU A 43 -4.21 -8.27 9.39
C LEU A 43 -5.26 -9.37 9.37
N ALA A 44 -5.82 -9.66 10.54
CA ALA A 44 -6.91 -10.63 10.67
C ALA A 44 -8.00 -10.30 9.63
N PRO A 45 -8.69 -11.30 9.07
CA PRO A 45 -9.77 -11.08 8.13
C PRO A 45 -10.77 -10.07 8.70
N MET A 46 -10.94 -8.94 8.01
CA MET A 46 -11.85 -7.87 8.42
C MET A 46 -13.20 -8.06 7.74
N SER A 47 -14.28 -7.73 8.44
CA SER A 47 -15.58 -7.62 7.78
C SER A 47 -15.55 -6.53 6.70
N TRP A 48 -16.43 -6.64 5.70
CA TRP A 48 -16.57 -5.62 4.64
C TRP A 48 -16.79 -4.22 5.21
N LYS A 49 -17.63 -4.09 6.25
CA LYS A 49 -17.83 -2.80 6.92
C LYS A 49 -16.56 -2.27 7.58
N ALA A 50 -15.81 -3.11 8.28
CA ALA A 50 -14.54 -2.70 8.88
C ALA A 50 -13.50 -2.29 7.82
N MET A 51 -13.50 -2.94 6.66
CA MET A 51 -12.67 -2.56 5.51
C MET A 51 -13.06 -1.17 4.99
N GLN A 52 -14.35 -0.90 4.80
CA GLN A 52 -14.83 0.44 4.42
C GLN A 52 -14.43 1.50 5.45
N ASP A 53 -14.67 1.23 6.73
CA ASP A 53 -14.36 2.17 7.81
C ASP A 53 -12.85 2.49 7.84
N ARG A 54 -11.98 1.51 7.60
CA ARG A 54 -10.52 1.72 7.51
C ARG A 54 -10.12 2.62 6.33
N TYR A 55 -10.61 2.33 5.13
CA TYR A 55 -10.14 2.98 3.90
C TYR A 55 -10.87 4.28 3.55
N GLN A 56 -12.05 4.54 4.12
CA GLN A 56 -12.78 5.80 3.91
C GLN A 56 -12.48 6.87 4.96
N GLN A 57 -12.10 6.49 6.19
CA GLN A 57 -11.89 7.45 7.28
C GLN A 57 -10.47 8.01 7.33
N VAL A 58 -9.51 7.31 6.74
CA VAL A 58 -8.10 7.69 6.74
C VAL A 58 -7.62 7.64 5.30
N ASP A 59 -6.93 8.69 4.86
CA ASP A 59 -6.25 8.72 3.57
C ASP A 59 -5.01 7.79 3.67
N VAL A 60 -5.27 6.49 3.65
CA VAL A 60 -4.26 5.44 3.77
C VAL A 60 -3.73 5.15 2.38
N GLU A 61 -2.46 5.46 2.17
CA GLU A 61 -1.76 4.94 1.00
C GLU A 61 -1.55 3.42 1.20
N PRO A 62 -2.02 2.56 0.28
CA PRO A 62 -1.92 1.12 0.44
C PRO A 62 -0.46 0.66 0.57
N ALA A 63 -0.16 -0.14 1.59
CA ALA A 63 1.21 -0.55 1.87
C ALA A 63 1.69 -1.70 0.97
N ASP A 64 0.76 -2.50 0.44
CA ASP A 64 1.07 -3.69 -0.36
C ASP A 64 0.00 -3.96 -1.45
N PRO A 65 0.26 -4.88 -2.39
CA PRO A 65 -0.68 -5.18 -3.48
C PRO A 65 -2.05 -5.72 -3.01
N LEU A 66 -2.12 -6.41 -1.87
CA LEU A 66 -3.39 -6.89 -1.31
C LEU A 66 -4.19 -5.72 -0.76
N GLU A 67 -3.56 -4.85 0.04
CA GLU A 67 -4.20 -3.63 0.53
C GLU A 67 -4.61 -2.70 -0.62
N ALA A 68 -3.85 -2.67 -1.72
CA ALA A 68 -4.21 -1.87 -2.89
C ALA A 68 -5.51 -2.37 -3.55
N LEU A 69 -5.74 -3.69 -3.59
CA LEU A 69 -7.00 -4.26 -4.06
C LEU A 69 -8.16 -3.97 -3.10
N GLU A 70 -7.93 -4.07 -1.79
CA GLU A 70 -8.95 -3.74 -0.78
C GLU A 70 -9.36 -2.27 -0.83
N TYR A 71 -8.37 -1.37 -0.89
CA TYR A 71 -8.59 0.05 -1.06
C TYR A 71 -9.37 0.34 -2.35
N ARG A 72 -8.96 -0.26 -3.48
CA ARG A 72 -9.65 -0.07 -4.76
C ARG A 72 -11.08 -0.58 -4.70
N ALA A 73 -11.33 -1.74 -4.09
CA ALA A 73 -12.68 -2.28 -3.94
C ALA A 73 -13.59 -1.36 -3.10
N VAL A 74 -13.09 -0.84 -1.98
CA VAL A 74 -13.85 0.12 -1.16
C VAL A 74 -14.11 1.42 -1.93
N THR A 75 -13.11 1.92 -2.64
CA THR A 75 -13.23 3.13 -3.47
C THR A 75 -14.28 2.96 -4.56
N CYS A 76 -14.29 1.80 -5.22
CA CYS A 76 -15.26 1.45 -6.24
C CYS A 76 -16.68 1.33 -5.69
N ALA A 77 -16.85 0.70 -4.53
CA ALA A 77 -18.14 0.62 -3.86
C ALA A 77 -18.67 2.01 -3.50
N TYR A 78 -17.80 2.91 -3.00
CA TYR A 78 -18.16 4.29 -2.68
C TYR A 78 -18.64 5.06 -3.92
N PHE A 79 -17.86 5.10 -5.00
CA PHE A 79 -18.27 5.87 -6.19
C PHE A 79 -19.53 5.31 -6.83
N SER A 80 -19.68 3.99 -6.86
CA SER A 80 -20.88 3.33 -7.40
C SER A 80 -22.12 3.63 -6.57
N SER A 81 -22.01 3.72 -5.24
CA SER A 81 -23.15 4.06 -4.37
C SER A 81 -23.64 5.50 -4.50
N GLU A 82 -22.80 6.39 -5.04
CA GLU A 82 -23.11 7.81 -5.21
C GLU A 82 -23.78 8.13 -6.56
N ILE A 83 -23.86 7.16 -7.48
CA ILE A 83 -24.55 7.27 -8.77
C ILE A 83 -26.08 7.31 -8.58
N GLY A 84 -26.80 8.04 -9.45
CA GLY A 84 -28.27 8.06 -9.47
C GLY A 84 -28.90 9.35 -8.95
N GLY A 85 -28.20 10.47 -9.07
CA GLY A 85 -28.70 11.79 -8.66
C GLY A 85 -28.99 12.70 -9.85
N ASP A 86 -29.78 13.75 -9.64
CA ASP A 86 -30.25 14.64 -10.71
C ASP A 86 -29.16 15.58 -11.30
N ASN A 87 -27.90 15.45 -10.89
CA ASN A 87 -26.81 16.32 -11.35
C ASN A 87 -25.92 15.61 -12.39
N PRO A 88 -26.03 15.94 -13.69
CA PRO A 88 -25.29 15.27 -14.74
C PRO A 88 -23.77 15.51 -14.70
N GLU A 89 -23.31 16.66 -14.20
CA GLU A 89 -21.88 16.94 -14.05
C GLU A 89 -21.26 16.06 -12.96
N ARG A 90 -22.01 15.86 -11.86
CA ARG A 90 -21.62 14.94 -10.79
C ARG A 90 -21.60 13.50 -11.30
N GLU A 91 -22.60 13.07 -12.05
CA GLU A 91 -22.62 11.71 -12.60
C GLU A 91 -21.45 11.47 -13.56
N GLN A 92 -21.12 12.43 -14.42
CA GLN A 92 -19.93 12.33 -15.28
C GLN A 92 -18.64 12.21 -14.46
N PHE A 93 -18.50 12.99 -13.39
CA PHE A 93 -17.36 12.87 -12.49
C PHE A 93 -17.29 11.49 -11.84
N LEU A 94 -18.40 10.98 -11.29
CA LEU A 94 -18.44 9.67 -10.64
C LEU A 94 -18.12 8.54 -11.61
N ASN A 95 -18.69 8.56 -12.82
CA ASN A 95 -18.38 7.60 -13.86
C ASN A 95 -16.90 7.65 -14.26
N ALA A 96 -16.31 8.84 -14.38
CA ALA A 96 -14.88 8.96 -14.65
C ALA A 96 -14.01 8.37 -13.53
N GLN A 97 -14.44 8.41 -12.26
CA GLN A 97 -13.74 7.74 -11.18
C GLN A 97 -13.90 6.22 -11.24
N ILE A 98 -15.10 5.71 -11.53
CA ILE A 98 -15.37 4.28 -11.72
C ILE A 98 -14.47 3.72 -12.84
N ASP A 99 -14.37 4.42 -13.96
CA ASP A 99 -13.50 4.07 -15.09
C ASP A 99 -12.02 4.10 -14.71
N LYS A 100 -11.58 5.19 -14.06
CA LYS A 100 -10.19 5.37 -13.62
C LYS A 100 -9.74 4.25 -12.69
N HIS A 101 -10.61 3.81 -11.79
CA HIS A 101 -10.32 2.74 -10.83
C HIS A 101 -10.64 1.34 -11.37
N ARG A 102 -11.17 1.23 -12.60
CA ARG A 102 -11.54 -0.04 -13.26
C ARG A 102 -12.44 -0.91 -12.37
N CYS A 103 -13.51 -0.30 -11.85
CA CYS A 103 -14.35 -0.84 -10.79
C CYS A 103 -15.24 -2.03 -11.17
N GLU A 104 -15.29 -2.38 -12.45
CA GLU A 104 -16.14 -3.45 -12.99
C GLU A 104 -15.38 -4.80 -13.04
N ASP A 105 -15.61 -5.60 -14.09
CA ASP A 105 -15.05 -6.94 -14.27
C ASP A 105 -13.52 -7.02 -14.08
N ALA A 106 -12.81 -5.94 -14.39
CA ALA A 106 -11.36 -5.86 -14.19
C ALA A 106 -10.95 -6.03 -12.72
N LEU A 107 -11.69 -5.44 -11.78
CA LEU A 107 -11.44 -5.61 -10.35
C LEU A 107 -11.70 -7.04 -9.90
N THR A 108 -12.87 -7.57 -10.23
CA THR A 108 -13.23 -8.94 -9.84
C THR A 108 -12.27 -9.98 -10.44
N ALA A 109 -11.84 -9.80 -11.69
CA ALA A 109 -10.83 -10.65 -12.31
C ALA A 109 -9.47 -10.60 -11.60
N GLU A 110 -9.01 -9.42 -11.20
CA GLU A 110 -7.73 -9.25 -10.50
C GLU A 110 -7.76 -9.84 -9.08
N VAL A 111 -8.88 -9.67 -8.36
CA VAL A 111 -9.10 -10.30 -7.04
C VAL A 111 -9.10 -11.82 -7.16
N ARG A 112 -9.82 -12.39 -8.14
CA ARG A 112 -9.81 -13.85 -8.39
C ARG A 112 -8.42 -14.36 -8.76
N ALA A 113 -7.66 -13.59 -9.56
CA ALA A 113 -6.30 -13.95 -9.94
C ALA A 113 -5.35 -13.97 -8.73
N MET A 114 -5.40 -12.95 -7.87
CA MET A 114 -4.59 -12.92 -6.64
C MET A 114 -4.97 -14.05 -5.69
N ARG A 115 -6.27 -14.33 -5.55
CA ARG A 115 -6.77 -15.43 -4.71
C ARG A 115 -6.24 -16.78 -5.17
N ALA A 116 -6.24 -17.02 -6.49
CA ALA A 116 -5.68 -18.24 -7.06
C ALA A 116 -4.15 -18.31 -6.88
N ALA A 117 -3.44 -17.18 -7.03
CA ALA A 117 -1.99 -17.14 -6.88
C ALA A 117 -1.51 -17.32 -5.43
N ARG A 118 -2.34 -16.93 -4.44
CA ARG A 118 -2.04 -17.01 -3.01
C ARG A 118 -2.95 -18.01 -2.28
N SER A 119 -3.33 -19.09 -2.96
CA SER A 119 -4.32 -20.07 -2.47
C SER A 119 -3.93 -20.75 -1.15
N ASP A 120 -2.63 -20.86 -0.89
CA ASP A 120 -2.10 -21.51 0.31
C ASP A 120 -2.09 -20.57 1.54
N GLU A 121 -2.39 -19.28 1.34
CA GLU A 121 -2.40 -18.25 2.38
C GLU A 121 -3.84 -18.00 2.85
N SER A 122 -4.33 -18.83 3.76
CA SER A 122 -5.74 -18.81 4.19
C SER A 122 -6.26 -17.43 4.63
N ASP A 123 -5.45 -16.62 5.32
CA ASP A 123 -5.82 -15.26 5.73
C ASP A 123 -6.00 -14.31 4.53
N VAL A 124 -5.14 -14.43 3.52
CA VAL A 124 -5.20 -13.64 2.28
C VAL A 124 -6.43 -14.04 1.48
N VAL A 125 -6.68 -15.35 1.37
CA VAL A 125 -7.86 -15.89 0.70
C VAL A 125 -9.14 -15.38 1.36
N ALA A 126 -9.22 -15.41 2.70
CA ALA A 126 -10.39 -14.92 3.43
C ALA A 126 -10.64 -13.41 3.21
N ARG A 127 -9.57 -12.61 3.13
CA ARG A 127 -9.67 -11.18 2.80
C ARG A 127 -10.17 -10.96 1.37
N LEU A 128 -9.63 -11.68 0.40
CA LEU A 128 -10.05 -11.60 -1.01
C LEU A 128 -11.49 -12.12 -1.20
N ASP A 129 -11.90 -13.16 -0.47
CA ASP A 129 -13.28 -13.66 -0.47
C ASP A 129 -14.28 -12.64 0.07
N THR A 130 -13.86 -11.81 1.02
CA THR A 130 -14.69 -10.68 1.50
C THR A 130 -14.93 -9.66 0.39
N ILE A 131 -13.92 -9.38 -0.45
CA ILE A 131 -14.08 -8.48 -1.60
C ILE A 131 -15.01 -9.10 -2.63
N LEU A 132 -14.81 -10.37 -3.00
CA LEU A 132 -15.64 -11.05 -4.01
C LEU A 132 -17.11 -11.10 -3.58
N ALA A 133 -17.39 -11.48 -2.32
CA ALA A 133 -18.77 -11.54 -1.82
C ALA A 133 -19.49 -10.19 -1.81
N ALA A 134 -18.77 -9.07 -1.84
CA ALA A 134 -19.34 -7.72 -1.88
C ALA A 134 -19.53 -7.17 -3.31
N ASN A 135 -18.93 -7.80 -4.33
CA ASN A 135 -18.86 -7.27 -5.71
C ASN A 135 -19.34 -8.28 -6.78
N GLU A 136 -19.82 -9.46 -6.37
CA GLU A 136 -20.45 -10.47 -7.24
C GLU A 136 -21.99 -10.49 -7.15
#